data_AF-A0A151XYP7-F1
#
_entry.id   AF-A0A151XYP7-F1
#
_cell.length_a   1.000
_cell.length_b   1.000
_cell.length_c   1.000
_cell.angle_alpha   90.00
_cell.angle_beta   90.00
_cell.angle_gamma   90.00
#
_symmetry.space_group_name_H-M   'P 1'
#
loop_
_entity.id
_entity.type
_entity.pdbx_description
1 polymer ?
#
loop_
_entity_poly.entity_id
_entity_poly.type
_entity_poly.pdbx_seq_one_letter_code
_entity_poly.pdbx_strand_id
1 'polypeptide(L)' 'MLMAASNALAGCSPMLKIPSHDLLPSIDAIQDISKVIALHVGLAAIQEGVAPCIDEAALQKAIEAHIWKPEYRDYRRITF' A
#
# COMPACT_ATOMS: atom_id res chain seq x y z
N MET A 1 9.74 -9.16 5.39
CA MET A 1 9.03 -7.91 4.97
C MET A 1 9.65 -7.10 3.82
N LEU A 2 10.92 -6.63 3.82
CA LEU A 2 11.47 -5.83 2.69
C LEU A 2 11.43 -6.56 1.33
N MET A 3 11.67 -7.87 1.34
CA MET A 3 11.53 -8.72 0.16
C MET A 3 10.10 -8.73 -0.39
N ALA A 4 9.09 -8.74 0.47
CA ALA A 4 7.69 -8.68 0.06
C ALA A 4 7.37 -7.35 -0.64
N ALA A 5 7.90 -6.23 -0.12
CA ALA A 5 7.77 -4.93 -0.77
C ALA A 5 8.45 -4.89 -2.15
N SER A 6 9.68 -5.42 -2.26
CA SER A 6 10.41 -5.50 -3.53
C SER A 6 9.66 -6.34 -4.56
N ASN A 7 9.13 -7.50 -4.16
CA ASN A 7 8.36 -8.38 -5.03
C ASN A 7 7.03 -7.72 -5.47
N ALA A 8 6.35 -7.02 -4.57
CA ALA A 8 5.13 -6.28 -4.89
C ALA A 8 5.39 -5.16 -5.91
N LEU A 9 6.49 -4.42 -5.73
CA LEU A 9 6.92 -3.40 -6.69
C LEU A 9 7.30 -4.02 -8.05
N ALA A 10 8.04 -5.12 -8.04
CA ALA A 10 8.41 -5.84 -9.25
C ALA A 10 7.16 -6.30 -10.03
N GLY A 11 6.12 -6.78 -9.33
CA GLY A 11 4.83 -7.14 -9.92
C GLY A 11 4.08 -5.98 -10.59
N CYS A 12 4.38 -4.74 -10.22
CA CYS A 12 3.82 -3.55 -10.85
C CYS A 12 4.61 -3.07 -12.08
N SER A 13 5.78 -3.66 -12.37
CA SER A 13 6.67 -3.23 -13.45
C SER A 13 5.98 -3.27 -14.82
N PRO A 14 5.99 -2.17 -15.61
CA PRO A 14 5.50 -2.16 -16.99
C PRO A 14 6.22 -3.16 -17.89
N MET A 15 7.49 -3.42 -17.60
CA MET A 15 8.34 -4.35 -18.33
C MET A 15 7.81 -5.80 -18.30
N LEU A 16 7.02 -6.17 -17.28
CA LEU A 16 6.36 -7.49 -17.22
C LEU A 16 5.30 -7.67 -18.32
N LYS A 17 4.70 -6.59 -18.80
CA LYS A 17 3.69 -6.61 -19.86
C LYS A 17 4.30 -6.35 -21.23
N ILE A 18 5.21 -5.40 -21.30
CA ILE A 18 5.84 -4.94 -22.55
C ILE A 18 7.35 -4.89 -22.33
N PRO A 19 8.13 -5.81 -22.91
CA PRO A 19 9.58 -5.92 -22.66
C PRO A 19 10.40 -4.67 -23.02
N SER A 20 9.88 -3.77 -23.85
CA SER A 20 10.53 -2.52 -24.26
C SER A 20 10.18 -1.32 -23.36
N HIS A 21 9.37 -1.51 -22.33
CA HIS A 21 8.95 -0.45 -21.42
C HIS A 21 9.89 -0.35 -20.22
N ASP A 22 9.81 0.77 -19.49
CA ASP A 22 10.58 1.02 -18.28
C ASP A 22 10.46 -0.10 -17.23
N LEU A 23 11.58 -0.36 -16.55
CA LEU A 23 11.69 -1.34 -15.46
C LEU A 23 10.77 -0.98 -14.29
N LEU A 24 10.63 0.30 -13.98
CA LEU A 24 9.83 0.79 -12.86
C LEU A 24 8.56 1.47 -13.38
N PRO A 25 7.46 1.40 -12.62
CA PRO A 25 6.27 2.19 -12.93
C PRO A 25 6.56 3.71 -12.89
N SER A 26 5.71 4.51 -13.52
CA SER A 26 5.77 5.97 -13.42
C SER A 26 5.63 6.44 -11.96
N ILE A 27 6.33 7.53 -11.63
CA ILE A 27 6.19 8.23 -10.34
C ILE A 27 4.75 8.71 -10.12
N ASP A 28 4.01 9.02 -11.18
CA ASP A 28 2.62 9.47 -11.06
C ASP A 28 1.72 8.40 -10.40
N ALA A 29 2.08 7.12 -10.52
CA ALA A 29 1.36 6.00 -9.93
C ALA A 29 1.85 5.62 -8.52
N ILE A 30 2.77 6.40 -7.92
CA ILE A 30 3.42 6.04 -6.66
C ILE A 30 2.44 5.82 -5.52
N GLN A 31 1.33 6.58 -5.49
CA GLN A 31 0.32 6.44 -4.44
C GLN A 31 -0.36 5.07 -4.53
N ASP A 32 -0.79 4.65 -5.72
CA ASP A 32 -1.44 3.36 -5.94
C ASP A 32 -0.48 2.19 -5.69
N ILE A 33 0.76 2.30 -6.16
CA ILE A 33 1.80 1.29 -5.93
C ILE A 33 2.08 1.14 -4.43
N SER A 34 2.10 2.25 -3.69
CA SER A 34 2.30 2.22 -2.24
C SER A 34 1.19 1.45 -1.51
N LYS A 35 -0.06 1.51 -2.00
CA LYS A 35 -1.17 0.70 -1.47
C LYS A 35 -0.96 -0.79 -1.72
N VAL A 36 -0.54 -1.15 -2.93
CA VAL A 36 -0.26 -2.54 -3.31
C VAL A 36 0.87 -3.11 -2.45
N ILE A 37 1.93 -2.34 -2.24
CA ILE A 37 3.05 -2.70 -1.37
C ILE A 37 2.58 -2.88 0.07
N ALA A 38 1.77 -1.94 0.60
CA ALA A 38 1.24 -2.03 1.97
C ALA A 38 0.41 -3.31 2.17
N LEU A 39 -0.41 -3.70 1.19
CA LEU A 39 -1.20 -4.93 1.24
C LEU A 39 -0.30 -6.18 1.32
N HIS A 40 0.68 -6.29 0.42
CA HIS A 40 1.59 -7.45 0.40
C HIS A 40 2.45 -7.56 1.65
N VAL A 41 2.94 -6.43 2.17
CA VAL A 41 3.71 -6.39 3.42
C VAL A 41 2.82 -6.76 4.62
N GLY A 42 1.59 -6.27 4.67
CA GLY A 42 0.63 -6.63 5.72
C GLY A 42 0.28 -8.12 5.70
N LEU A 43 0.01 -8.68 4.51
CA LEU A 43 -0.22 -10.12 4.35
C LEU A 43 0.99 -10.95 4.78
N ALA A 44 2.21 -10.53 4.41
CA ALA A 44 3.44 -11.20 4.86
C ALA A 44 3.60 -11.14 6.38
N ALA A 45 3.28 -10.01 7.02
CA ALA A 45 3.33 -9.85 8.47
C ALA A 45 2.32 -10.78 9.19
N ILE A 46 1.12 -10.93 8.63
CA ILE A 46 0.10 -11.85 9.14
C ILE A 46 0.57 -13.31 8.99
N GLN A 47 1.11 -13.67 7.83
CA GLN A 47 1.62 -15.01 7.55
C GLN A 47 2.80 -15.39 8.46
N GLU A 48 3.70 -14.45 8.73
CA GLU A 48 4.84 -14.63 9.65
C GLU A 48 4.42 -14.62 11.14
N GLY A 49 3.15 -14.34 11.45
CA GLY A 49 2.61 -14.31 12.82
C GLY A 49 3.03 -13.10 13.64
N VAL A 50 3.55 -12.04 12.99
CA VAL A 50 3.99 -10.79 13.64
C VAL A 50 2.93 -9.69 13.62
N ALA A 51 1.76 -9.95 13.04
CA ALA A 51 0.60 -9.07 13.02
C ALA A 51 -0.70 -9.85 13.36
N PRO A 52 -1.75 -9.16 13.84
CA PRO A 52 -3.05 -9.80 14.09
C PRO A 52 -3.61 -10.47 12.84
N CYS A 53 -4.14 -11.68 13.00
CA CYS A 53 -4.79 -12.39 11.90
C CYS A 53 -6.13 -11.71 11.56
N ILE A 54 -6.17 -11.06 10.40
CA ILE A 54 -7.35 -10.44 9.82
C ILE A 54 -7.48 -10.90 8.36
N ASP A 55 -8.68 -10.80 7.81
CA ASP A 55 -8.95 -11.06 6.41
C ASP A 55 -8.35 -9.98 5.50
N GLU A 56 -8.04 -10.36 4.26
CA GLU A 56 -7.45 -9.46 3.26
C GLU A 56 -8.33 -8.24 2.99
N ALA A 57 -9.66 -8.41 2.96
CA ALA A 57 -10.61 -7.33 2.75
C ALA A 57 -10.60 -6.32 3.91
N ALA A 58 -10.53 -6.78 5.17
CA ALA A 58 -10.36 -5.89 6.32
C ALA A 58 -9.01 -5.19 6.29
N LEU A 59 -7.92 -5.88 5.91
CA LEU A 59 -6.61 -5.26 5.76
C LEU A 59 -6.63 -4.15 4.70
N GLN A 60 -7.26 -4.40 3.55
CA GLN A 60 -7.37 -3.41 2.48
C GLN A 60 -8.19 -2.19 2.92
N LYS A 61 -9.30 -2.42 3.64
CA LYS A 61 -10.10 -1.33 4.22
C LYS A 61 -9.31 -0.54 5.26
N ALA A 62 -8.51 -1.21 6.08
CA ALA A 62 -7.65 -0.56 7.06
C ALA A 62 -6.58 0.30 6.37
N ILE A 63 -5.94 -0.19 5.31
CA ILE A 63 -4.97 0.57 4.51
C ILE A 63 -5.62 1.84 3.98
N GLU A 64 -6.77 1.75 3.29
CA GLU A 64 -7.48 2.92 2.74
C GLU A 64 -7.85 3.95 3.83
N ALA A 65 -8.24 3.49 5.02
CA ALA A 65 -8.58 4.37 6.14
C ALA A 65 -7.37 5.11 6.74
N HIS A 66 -6.15 4.57 6.59
CA HIS A 66 -4.93 5.15 7.16
C HIS A 66 -4.12 5.98 6.15
N ILE A 67 -4.56 6.05 4.90
CA ILE A 67 -3.92 6.91 3.91
C ILE A 67 -4.23 8.36 4.23
N TRP A 68 -3.17 9.15 4.39
CA TRP A 68 -3.29 10.58 4.54
C TRP A 68 -3.83 11.21 3.25
N LYS A 69 -4.78 12.12 3.41
CA LYS A 69 -5.35 12.92 2.33
C LYS A 69 -4.90 14.38 2.49
N PRO A 70 -4.56 15.07 1.38
CA PRO A 70 -4.14 16.47 1.40
C PRO A 70 -5.33 17.43 1.58
N GLU A 71 -6.08 17.24 2.66
CA GLU A 71 -7.25 18.04 3.00
C GLU A 71 -7.10 18.64 4.39
N TYR A 72 -7.58 19.87 4.56
CA TYR A 72 -7.64 20.49 5.88
C TYR A 72 -8.63 19.73 6.74
N ARG A 73 -8.25 19.52 8.01
CA ARG A 73 -9.15 18.92 9.00
C ARG A 73 -10.16 19.96 9.46
N ASP A 74 -11.41 19.53 9.61
CA ASP A 74 -12.43 20.33 10.26
C ASP A 74 -12.12 20.45 11.74
N TYR A 75 -11.90 21.68 12.20
CA TYR A 75 -11.71 21.96 13.62
C TYR A 75 -13.05 22.29 14.27
N ARG A 76 -13.45 21.48 15.26
CA ARG A 76 -14.59 21.81 16.11
C ARG A 76 -14.10 22.49 17.38
N ARG A 77 -14.56 23.71 17.63
CA ARG A 77 -14.31 24.40 18.90
C ARG A 77 -15.01 23.66 20.03
N ILE A 78 -14.24 23.15 20.98
CA ILE A 78 -14.73 22.65 22.27
C ILE A 78 -14.62 23.79 23.28
N THR A 79 -15.76 24.27 23.77
CA THR A 79 -15.83 25.23 24.89
C THR A 79 -15.86 24.42 26.18
N PHE A 80 -14.91 24.70 27.09
CA PHE A 80 -14.87 24.17 28.45
C PHE A 80 -16.02 24.71 29.31
#